data_AF-A0A3D4EGU2-F1
#
_entry.id   AF-A0A3D4EGU2-F1
#
_cell.length_a   1.000
_cell.length_b   1.000
_cell.length_c   1.000
_cell.angle_alpha   90.00
_cell.angle_beta   90.00
_cell.angle_gamma   90.00
#
_symmetry.space_group_name_H-M   'P 1'
#
loop_
_entity.id
_entity.type
_entity.pdbx_description
1 polymer ?
#
loop_
_entity_poly.entity_id
_entity_poly.type
_entity_poly.pdbx_seq_one_letter_code
_entity_poly.pdbx_strand_id
1 'polypeptide(L)'
;MTAGEQFVKLIKPAGCVLFLGIFAAFLIICFTAKAPVEGYTVPHDSQYYAQHLDELKTELETNLFPKLDGVEECYISGDRLKIIIDEDSFEASGKAITHYYGENLFIIEKEAKK
;
A
#
# COMPACT_ATOMS: atom_id res chain seq x y z
N MET A 1 -45.56 -4.07 -31.44
CA MET A 1 -44.26 -3.92 -30.76
C MET A 1 -44.42 -2.78 -29.76
N THR A 2 -44.30 -3.05 -28.47
CA THR A 2 -44.58 -2.08 -27.40
C THR A 2 -43.40 -1.11 -27.25
N ALA A 3 -43.69 0.18 -27.09
CA ALA A 3 -42.72 1.28 -27.06
C ALA A 3 -41.57 1.11 -26.04
N GLY A 4 -41.75 0.25 -25.03
CA GLY A 4 -40.70 -0.09 -24.04
C GLY A 4 -39.50 -0.85 -24.61
N GLU A 5 -39.67 -1.68 -25.66
CA GLU A 5 -38.55 -2.45 -26.24
C GLU A 5 -37.54 -1.58 -27.00
N GLN A 6 -37.98 -0.46 -27.59
CA GLN A 6 -37.08 0.45 -28.30
C GLN A 6 -36.27 1.34 -27.35
N PHE A 7 -36.86 1.78 -26.22
CA PHE A 7 -36.14 2.52 -25.18
C PHE A 7 -35.02 1.69 -24.52
N VAL A 8 -35.29 0.42 -24.23
CA VAL A 8 -34.29 -0.50 -23.66
C VAL A 8 -33.18 -0.82 -24.68
N LYS A 9 -33.50 -0.96 -25.98
CA LYS A 9 -32.51 -1.15 -27.04
C LYS A 9 -31.63 0.08 -27.28
N LEU A 10 -32.14 1.29 -27.05
CA LEU A 10 -31.40 2.54 -27.19
C LEU A 10 -30.51 2.86 -25.97
N ILE A 11 -30.94 2.47 -24.76
CA ILE A 11 -30.18 2.64 -23.50
C ILE A 11 -29.03 1.63 -23.37
N LYS A 12 -29.18 0.42 -23.92
CA LYS A 12 -28.14 -0.63 -23.87
C LYS A 12 -26.74 -0.19 -24.33
N PRO A 13 -26.55 0.46 -25.50
CA PRO A 13 -25.23 0.93 -25.91
C PRO A 13 -24.72 2.10 -25.04
N ALA A 14 -25.60 3.03 -24.65
CA ALA A 14 -25.23 4.17 -23.82
C ALA A 14 -24.78 3.76 -22.41
N GLY A 15 -25.46 2.79 -21.79
CA GLY A 15 -25.05 2.23 -20.50
C GLY A 15 -23.73 1.46 -20.57
N CYS A 16 -23.48 0.75 -21.67
CA CYS A 16 -22.22 0.06 -21.90
C CYS A 16 -21.06 1.07 -22.03
N VAL A 17 -21.25 2.16 -22.78
CA VAL A 17 -20.25 3.23 -22.91
C VAL A 17 -20.02 3.95 -21.58
N LEU A 18 -21.07 4.23 -20.81
CA LEU A 18 -20.93 4.83 -19.48
C LEU A 18 -20.14 3.91 -18.53
N PHE A 19 -20.44 2.61 -18.52
CA PHE A 19 -19.72 1.62 -17.73
C PHE A 19 -18.25 1.50 -18.16
N LEU A 20 -17.98 1.44 -19.47
CA LEU A 20 -16.61 1.46 -20.02
C LEU A 20 -15.86 2.74 -19.64
N GLY A 21 -16.53 3.89 -19.64
CA GLY A 21 -15.95 5.16 -19.21
C GLY A 21 -15.59 5.17 -17.72
N ILE A 22 -16.49 4.71 -16.86
CA ILE A 22 -16.24 4.59 -15.41
C ILE A 22 -15.14 3.56 -15.14
N PHE A 23 -15.15 2.42 -15.85
CA PHE A 23 -14.13 1.39 -15.72
C PHE A 23 -12.76 1.90 -16.17
N ALA A 24 -12.68 2.62 -17.29
CA ALA A 24 -11.44 3.24 -17.74
C ALA A 24 -10.95 4.30 -16.73
N ALA A 25 -11.83 5.14 -16.19
CA ALA A 25 -11.48 6.10 -15.14
C ALA A 25 -10.97 5.38 -13.87
N PHE A 26 -11.61 4.28 -13.48
CA PHE A 26 -11.15 3.44 -12.37
C PHE A 26 -9.76 2.86 -12.63
N LEU A 27 -9.52 2.30 -13.82
CA LEU A 27 -8.20 1.80 -14.21
C LEU A 27 -7.15 2.92 -14.19
N ILE A 28 -7.47 4.12 -14.70
CA ILE A 28 -6.55 5.26 -14.63
C ILE A 28 -6.22 5.60 -13.18
N ILE A 29 -7.21 5.67 -12.28
CA ILE A 29 -6.99 5.93 -10.85
C ILE A 29 -6.13 4.83 -10.22
N CYS A 30 -6.44 3.56 -10.49
CA CYS A 30 -5.69 2.42 -9.96
C CYS A 30 -4.24 2.38 -10.46
N PHE A 31 -3.99 2.70 -11.73
CA PHE A 31 -2.65 2.67 -12.32
C PHE A 31 -1.87 3.98 -12.16
N THR A 32 -2.53 5.08 -11.76
CA THR A 32 -1.87 6.36 -11.41
C THR A 32 -1.49 6.40 -9.93
N ALA A 33 -1.89 5.41 -9.13
CA ALA A 33 -1.42 5.27 -7.77
C ALA A 33 0.11 5.10 -7.78
N LYS A 34 0.82 6.18 -7.45
CA LYS A 34 2.27 6.17 -7.30
C LYS A 34 2.65 5.23 -6.15
N ALA A 35 3.80 4.57 -6.30
CA ALA A 35 4.42 3.87 -5.19
C ALA A 35 4.57 4.83 -3.99
N PRO A 36 4.28 4.37 -2.76
CA PRO A 36 4.32 5.24 -1.58
C PRO A 36 5.72 5.81 -1.29
N VAL A 37 6.78 5.19 -1.82
CA VAL A 37 8.16 5.68 -1.74
C VAL A 37 8.77 5.68 -3.15
N GLU A 38 9.13 6.87 -3.67
CA GLU A 38 9.70 6.99 -5.01
C GLU A 38 11.08 6.30 -5.10
N GLY A 39 11.26 5.45 -6.13
CA GLY A 39 12.51 4.73 -6.37
C GLY A 39 12.85 3.66 -5.35
N TYR A 40 11.87 3.15 -4.59
CA TYR A 40 12.04 1.96 -3.77
C TYR A 40 11.50 0.72 -4.49
N THR A 41 12.32 -0.33 -4.57
CA THR A 41 11.97 -1.60 -5.17
C THR A 41 12.18 -2.70 -4.15
N VAL A 42 11.13 -3.47 -3.89
CA VAL A 42 11.16 -4.59 -2.96
C VAL A 42 12.06 -5.71 -3.52
N PRO A 43 13.14 -6.10 -2.83
CA PRO A 43 14.06 -7.12 -3.33
C PRO A 43 13.53 -8.55 -3.16
N HIS A 44 12.80 -8.83 -2.07
CA HIS A 44 12.18 -10.15 -1.80
C HIS A 44 10.76 -9.99 -1.25
N ASP A 45 9.93 -11.02 -1.43
CA ASP A 45 8.54 -11.01 -0.95
C ASP A 45 8.42 -11.21 0.57
N SER A 46 7.22 -10.97 1.10
CA SER A 46 6.94 -11.07 2.52
C SER A 46 7.03 -12.50 3.10
N GLN A 47 6.90 -13.55 2.28
CA GLN A 47 7.07 -14.93 2.76
C GLN A 47 8.54 -15.25 3.01
N TYR A 48 9.44 -14.76 2.15
CA TYR A 48 10.88 -14.85 2.38
C TYR A 48 11.26 -14.13 3.68
N TYR A 49 10.84 -12.87 3.83
CA TYR A 49 11.19 -12.09 5.00
C TYR A 49 10.54 -12.55 6.31
N ALA A 50 9.43 -13.29 6.26
CA ALA A 50 8.89 -13.96 7.44
C ALA A 50 9.90 -14.94 8.08
N GLN A 51 10.79 -15.52 7.28
CA GLN A 51 11.84 -16.44 7.75
C GLN A 51 13.20 -15.73 7.97
N HIS A 52 13.33 -14.49 7.46
CA HIS A 52 14.58 -13.72 7.40
C HIS A 52 14.39 -12.29 7.91
N LEU A 53 13.83 -12.15 9.13
CA LEU A 53 13.52 -10.83 9.72
C LEU A 53 14.76 -9.96 9.96
N ASP A 54 15.93 -10.56 10.24
CA ASP A 54 17.19 -9.83 10.37
C ASP A 54 17.63 -9.17 9.05
N GLU A 55 17.40 -9.85 7.94
CA GLU A 55 17.66 -9.30 6.60
C GLU A 55 16.65 -8.21 6.27
N LEU A 56 15.37 -8.41 6.62
CA LEU A 56 14.33 -7.38 6.46
C LEU A 56 14.69 -6.11 7.23
N LYS A 57 15.09 -6.25 8.50
CA LYS A 57 15.53 -5.14 9.35
C LYS A 57 16.63 -4.34 8.67
N THR A 58 17.68 -5.03 8.24
CA THR A 58 18.86 -4.41 7.61
C THR A 58 18.50 -3.71 6.31
N GLU A 59 17.64 -4.33 5.49
CA GLU A 59 17.16 -3.76 4.24
C GLU A 59 16.36 -2.48 4.47
N LEU A 60 15.42 -2.51 5.42
CA LEU A 60 14.61 -1.37 5.79
C LEU A 60 15.49 -0.22 6.33
N GLU A 61 16.42 -0.51 7.24
CA GLU A 61 17.36 0.48 7.78
C GLU A 61 18.26 1.10 6.71
N THR A 62 18.65 0.33 5.68
CA THR A 62 19.59 0.79 4.65
C THR A 62 18.90 1.54 3.51
N ASN A 63 17.70 1.11 3.10
CA ASN A 63 17.08 1.58 1.85
C ASN A 63 15.75 2.30 2.05
N LEU A 64 14.95 1.89 3.05
CA LEU A 64 13.61 2.41 3.26
C LEU A 64 13.57 3.54 4.29
N PHE A 65 14.09 3.31 5.50
CA PHE A 65 14.09 4.28 6.60
C PHE A 65 14.77 5.61 6.24
N PRO A 66 15.87 5.66 5.46
CA PRO A 66 16.43 6.95 5.02
C PRO A 66 15.51 7.77 4.11
N LYS A 67 14.44 7.14 3.58
CA LYS A 67 13.40 7.77 2.75
C LYS A 67 12.09 7.99 3.50
N LEU A 68 12.01 7.55 4.76
CA LEU A 68 10.85 7.72 5.63
C LEU A 68 11.19 8.72 6.72
N ASP A 69 10.23 9.56 7.07
CA ASP A 69 10.39 10.49 8.18
C ASP A 69 9.98 9.84 9.50
N GLY A 70 10.74 10.21 10.53
CA GLY A 70 10.52 9.93 11.96
C GLY A 70 10.39 8.45 12.36
N VAL A 71 11.07 7.56 11.64
CA VAL A 71 11.38 6.22 12.16
C VAL A 71 12.44 6.37 13.24
N GLU A 72 12.08 6.03 14.49
CA GLU A 72 12.97 6.18 15.65
C GLU A 72 13.72 4.89 15.98
N GLU A 73 12.97 3.80 16.13
CA GLU A 73 13.53 2.51 16.54
C GLU A 73 12.97 1.37 15.71
N CYS A 74 13.81 0.38 15.46
CA CYS A 74 13.43 -0.83 14.75
C CYS A 74 14.16 -2.03 15.35
N TYR A 75 13.42 -3.05 15.77
CA TYR A 75 13.98 -4.27 16.33
C TYR A 75 13.06 -5.47 16.13
N ILE A 76 13.63 -6.67 16.22
CA ILE A 76 12.89 -7.92 16.05
C ILE A 76 12.22 -8.28 17.38
N SER A 77 10.92 -8.55 17.34
CA SER A 77 10.12 -8.95 18.49
C SER A 77 9.41 -10.27 18.16
N GLY A 78 10.08 -11.38 18.50
CA GLY A 78 9.62 -12.73 18.14
C GLY A 78 9.65 -12.92 16.63
N ASP A 79 8.49 -13.24 16.05
CA ASP A 79 8.32 -13.50 14.62
C ASP A 79 7.90 -12.25 13.82
N ARG A 80 8.01 -11.06 14.42
CA ARG A 80 7.61 -9.79 13.78
C ARG A 80 8.64 -8.70 14.05
N LEU A 81 8.65 -7.71 13.19
CA LEU A 81 9.55 -6.56 13.24
C LEU A 81 8.81 -5.39 13.88
N LYS A 82 9.24 -4.99 15.07
CA LYS A 82 8.66 -3.86 15.79
C LYS A 82 9.34 -2.57 15.34
N ILE A 83 8.53 -1.59 14.94
CA ILE A 83 8.99 -0.28 14.47
C ILE A 83 8.29 0.79 15.28
N ILE A 84 9.07 1.69 15.86
CA ILE A 84 8.58 2.87 16.56
C ILE A 84 8.73 4.05 15.60
N ILE A 85 7.61 4.71 15.34
CA ILE A 85 7.54 5.89 14.47
C ILE A 85 6.96 7.04 15.29
N ASP A 86 7.47 8.24 15.08
CA ASP A 86 6.94 9.46 15.66
C ASP A 86 5.44 9.63 15.34
N GLU A 87 4.74 10.43 16.16
CA GLU A 87 3.30 10.63 16.01
C GLU A 87 2.90 11.31 14.69
N ASP A 88 3.71 12.25 14.21
CA ASP A 88 3.41 13.07 13.04
C ASP A 88 3.60 12.29 11.72
N SER A 89 4.58 11.37 11.66
CA SER A 89 4.86 10.54 10.47
C SER A 89 4.29 9.13 10.53
N PHE A 90 3.70 8.70 11.66
CA PHE A 90 3.15 7.34 11.85
C PHE A 90 2.26 6.87 10.71
N GLU A 91 1.32 7.70 10.25
CA GLU A 91 0.35 7.31 9.23
C GLU A 91 0.98 7.16 7.84
N ALA A 92 1.88 8.08 7.48
CA ALA A 92 2.56 8.06 6.19
C ALA A 92 3.60 6.94 6.12
N SER A 93 4.53 6.91 7.09
CA SER A 93 5.63 5.95 7.16
C SER A 93 5.10 4.53 7.45
N GLY A 94 4.13 4.39 8.36
CA GLY A 94 3.53 3.10 8.67
C GLY A 94 2.82 2.48 7.47
N LYS A 95 2.04 3.28 6.73
CA LYS A 95 1.37 2.82 5.50
C LYS A 95 2.37 2.49 4.38
N ALA A 96 3.46 3.23 4.27
CA ALA A 96 4.51 2.93 3.29
C ALA A 96 5.16 1.57 3.57
N ILE A 97 5.50 1.28 4.83
CA ILE A 97 6.12 0.01 5.23
C ILE A 97 5.17 -1.17 4.98
N THR A 98 3.91 -1.06 5.42
CA THR A 98 2.93 -2.15 5.28
C THR A 98 2.47 -2.36 3.84
N HIS A 99 2.55 -1.35 2.98
CA HIS A 99 2.24 -1.49 1.56
C HIS A 99 3.18 -2.45 0.83
N TYR A 100 4.46 -2.49 1.21
CA TYR A 100 5.47 -3.31 0.52
C TYR A 100 5.54 -4.75 1.01
N TYR A 101 5.45 -4.96 2.32
CA TYR A 101 5.70 -6.26 2.95
C TYR A 101 4.50 -6.83 3.71
N GLY A 102 3.38 -6.11 3.74
CA GLY A 102 2.16 -6.51 4.44
C GLY A 102 2.22 -6.28 5.95
N GLU A 103 1.05 -6.06 6.55
CA GLU A 103 0.91 -5.74 7.99
C GLU A 103 1.33 -6.90 8.92
N ASN A 104 1.35 -8.12 8.40
CA ASN A 104 1.60 -9.33 9.20
C ASN A 104 3.04 -9.43 9.71
N LEU A 105 4.00 -8.78 9.04
CA LEU A 105 5.40 -8.82 9.45
C LEU A 105 5.76 -7.74 10.47
N PHE A 106 4.90 -6.73 10.68
CA PHE A 106 5.25 -5.58 11.49
C PHE A 106 4.37 -5.42 12.72
N ILE A 107 4.96 -4.83 13.75
CA ILE A 107 4.26 -4.24 14.89
C ILE A 107 4.67 -2.77 14.88
N ILE A 108 3.82 -1.91 14.30
CA ILE A 108 4.11 -0.48 14.21
C ILE A 108 3.46 0.21 15.39
N GLU A 109 4.27 0.84 16.24
CA GLU A 109 3.83 1.59 17.40
C GLU A 109 4.19 3.06 17.23
N LYS A 110 3.34 3.91 17.81
CA LYS A 110 3.64 5.33 17.93
C LYS A 110 4.64 5.52 19.06
N GLU A 111 5.62 6.39 18.85
CA GLU A 111 6.46 6.87 19.94
C GLU A 111 5.55 7.41 21.05
N ALA A 112 5.67 6.85 22.25
CA ALA A 112 4.96 7.35 23.40
C ALA A 112 5.66 8.64 23.85
N LYS A 113 5.12 9.80 23.44
CA LYS A 113 5.55 11.11 23.96
C LYS A 113 5.67 11.04 25.49
N LYS A 114 6.90 11.17 25.98
CA LYS A 114 7.23 11.20 27.41
C LYS A 114 7.01 12.58 28.02
#